data_AF-A0A6J0AFX9-F1
#
_entry.id   AF-A0A6J0AFX9-F1
#
_cell.length_a   1.000
_cell.length_b   1.000
_cell.length_c   1.000
_cell.angle_alpha   90.00
_cell.angle_beta   90.00
_cell.angle_gamma   90.00
#
_symmetry.space_group_name_H-M   'P 1'
#
loop_
_entity.id
_entity.type
_entity.pdbx_description
1 polymer ?
#
loop_
_entity_poly.entity_id
_entity_poly.type
_entity_poly.pdbx_seq_one_letter_code
_entity_poly.pdbx_strand_id
1 'polypeptide(L)'
;MTMVIEYVKPSELKKNMNETFQEKFPHIRLTLSKIRSLKQEVRNLFEECGLEPVMVSMAYMYCEKLVVQGKLNKQTHKLCAGTCMLLAAKISSNLCRNDVKQLISKLEERFQFNRRDLIRFEFTVLVALELALYLPKSQCCLITDASRSSYSLAHLPLHPGAPAPRRCGTHVGPG
;
A
#
# COMPACT_ATOMS: atom_id res chain seq x y z
N MET A 1 -23.66 28.25 -10.51
CA MET A 1 -23.57 26.81 -10.83
C MET A 1 -23.82 26.03 -9.55
N THR A 2 -24.98 25.38 -9.44
CA THR A 2 -25.31 24.53 -8.28
C THR A 2 -24.75 23.13 -8.57
N MET A 3 -23.83 22.65 -7.74
CA MET A 3 -23.29 21.30 -7.91
C MET A 3 -24.30 20.31 -7.31
N VAL A 4 -25.05 19.62 -8.16
CA VAL A 4 -25.95 18.54 -7.72
C VAL A 4 -25.07 17.31 -7.48
N ILE A 5 -24.91 16.93 -6.20
CA ILE A 5 -24.24 15.69 -5.83
C ILE A 5 -25.30 14.59 -5.87
N GLU A 6 -25.26 13.77 -6.92
CA GLU A 6 -26.13 12.62 -7.05
C GLU A 6 -25.86 11.63 -5.91
N TYR A 7 -26.91 11.25 -5.18
CA TYR A 7 -26.80 10.27 -4.10
C TYR A 7 -26.62 8.88 -4.71
N VAL A 8 -25.40 8.35 -4.64
CA VAL A 8 -25.09 6.98 -5.07
C VAL A 8 -25.09 6.06 -3.86
N LYS A 9 -25.75 4.90 -3.95
CA LYS A 9 -25.76 3.92 -2.87
C LYS A 9 -24.32 3.45 -2.56
N PRO A 10 -23.94 3.25 -1.28
CA PRO A 10 -22.56 2.86 -0.94
C PRO A 10 -22.08 1.56 -1.63
N SER A 11 -22.99 0.62 -1.88
CA SER A 11 -22.70 -0.62 -2.62
C SER A 11 -22.34 -0.37 -4.08
N GLU A 12 -23.04 0.55 -4.72
CA GLU A 12 -22.85 0.94 -6.12
C GLU A 12 -21.57 1.77 -6.27
N LEU A 13 -21.33 2.73 -5.36
CA LEU A 13 -20.07 3.47 -5.33
C LEU A 13 -18.86 2.53 -5.20
N LYS A 14 -18.93 1.58 -4.27
CA LYS A 14 -17.87 0.56 -4.09
C LYS A 14 -17.65 -0.26 -5.36
N LYS A 15 -18.73 -0.65 -6.05
CA LYS A 15 -18.66 -1.38 -7.33
C LYS A 15 -17.94 -0.55 -8.38
N ASN A 16 -18.42 0.68 -8.64
CA ASN A 16 -17.85 1.60 -9.64
C ASN A 16 -16.36 1.88 -9.37
N MET A 17 -15.98 2.07 -8.10
CA MET A 17 -14.58 2.27 -7.73
C MET A 17 -13.70 1.04 -8.00
N ASN A 18 -14.21 -0.18 -7.75
CA ASN A 18 -13.46 -1.40 -8.04
C ASN A 18 -13.38 -1.65 -9.56
N GLU A 19 -14.42 -1.33 -10.32
CA GLU A 19 -14.43 -1.44 -11.79
C GLU A 19 -13.42 -0.46 -12.42
N THR A 20 -13.48 0.81 -12.03
CA THR A 20 -12.50 1.83 -12.47
C THR A 20 -11.07 1.42 -12.12
N PHE A 21 -10.86 0.81 -10.95
CA PHE A 21 -9.54 0.30 -10.56
C PHE A 21 -9.10 -0.87 -11.44
N GLN A 22 -10.00 -1.82 -11.72
CA GLN A 22 -9.71 -2.98 -12.55
C GLN A 22 -9.41 -2.59 -14.00
N GLU A 23 -10.12 -1.60 -14.54
CA GLU A 23 -9.86 -1.05 -15.88
C GLU A 23 -8.46 -0.43 -15.97
N LYS A 24 -8.05 0.31 -14.93
CA LYS A 24 -6.73 0.97 -14.90
C LYS A 24 -5.59 0.01 -14.61
N PHE A 25 -5.83 -1.05 -13.83
CA PHE A 25 -4.82 -2.01 -13.43
C PHE A 25 -5.29 -3.46 -13.65
N PRO A 26 -5.46 -3.88 -14.92
CA PRO A 26 -6.07 -5.18 -15.24
C PRO A 26 -5.23 -6.37 -14.75
N HIS A 27 -3.93 -6.20 -14.56
CA HIS A 27 -3.02 -7.23 -14.05
C HIS A 27 -3.11 -7.44 -12.54
N ILE A 28 -3.68 -6.49 -11.79
CA ILE A 28 -3.80 -6.59 -10.33
C ILE A 28 -4.97 -7.51 -9.98
N ARG A 29 -4.67 -8.60 -9.26
CA ARG A 29 -5.66 -9.65 -8.92
C ARG A 29 -6.48 -9.37 -7.66
N LEU A 30 -6.22 -8.24 -7.01
CA LEU A 30 -6.94 -7.78 -5.82
C LEU A 30 -7.81 -6.58 -6.15
N THR A 31 -9.00 -6.53 -5.56
CA THR A 31 -9.84 -5.34 -5.66
C THR A 31 -9.29 -4.20 -4.80
N LEU A 32 -9.59 -2.96 -5.19
CA LEU A 32 -9.24 -1.76 -4.41
C LEU A 32 -9.74 -1.85 -2.96
N SER A 33 -10.96 -2.36 -2.79
CA SER A 33 -11.55 -2.60 -1.46
C SER A 33 -10.70 -3.55 -0.60
N LYS A 34 -10.14 -4.61 -1.19
CA LYS A 34 -9.31 -5.58 -0.48
C LYS A 34 -7.95 -4.98 -0.10
N ILE A 35 -7.35 -4.19 -0.99
CA ILE A 35 -6.09 -3.46 -0.72
C ILE A 35 -6.29 -2.48 0.45
N ARG A 36 -7.39 -1.71 0.45
CA ARG A 36 -7.71 -0.78 1.55
C ARG A 36 -7.91 -1.50 2.89
N SER A 37 -8.65 -2.61 2.89
CA SER A 37 -8.84 -3.45 4.08
C SER A 37 -7.50 -3.94 4.62
N LEU A 38 -6.62 -4.44 3.75
CA LEU A 38 -5.30 -4.95 4.14
C LEU A 38 -4.42 -3.85 4.73
N LYS A 39 -4.43 -2.65 4.14
CA LYS A 39 -3.71 -1.50 4.70
C LYS A 39 -4.24 -1.11 6.07
N GLN A 40 -5.56 -1.10 6.25
CA GLN A 40 -6.15 -0.82 7.55
C GLN A 40 -5.72 -1.86 8.61
N GLU A 41 -5.68 -3.15 8.25
CA GLU A 41 -5.17 -4.20 9.14
C GLU A 41 -3.71 -3.98 9.53
N VAL A 42 -2.86 -3.60 8.57
CA VAL A 42 -1.44 -3.25 8.83
C VAL A 42 -1.32 -2.10 9.82
N ARG A 43 -2.06 -0.99 9.62
CA ARG A 43 -2.05 0.16 10.53
C ARG A 43 -2.51 -0.23 11.94
N ASN A 44 -3.64 -0.93 12.04
CA ASN A 44 -4.20 -1.32 13.33
C ASN A 44 -3.20 -2.18 14.13
N LEU A 45 -2.53 -3.13 13.49
CA LEU A 45 -1.59 -4.02 14.17
C LEU A 45 -0.31 -3.28 14.61
N PHE A 46 0.23 -2.38 13.78
CA PHE A 46 1.35 -1.53 14.20
C PHE A 46 0.97 -0.63 15.39
N GLU A 47 -0.23 -0.04 15.39
CA GLU A 47 -0.75 0.77 16.50
C GLU A 47 -0.91 -0.05 17.78
N GLU A 48 -1.45 -1.27 17.69
CA GLU A 48 -1.56 -2.22 18.81
C GLU A 48 -0.20 -2.62 19.39
N CYS A 49 0.85 -2.65 18.57
CA CYS A 49 2.21 -2.94 19.00
C CYS A 49 2.97 -1.68 19.46
N GLY A 50 2.35 -0.50 19.46
CA GLY A 50 3.00 0.76 19.86
C GLY A 50 4.13 1.20 18.93
N LEU A 51 4.09 0.80 17.66
CA LEU A 51 5.16 1.03 16.70
C LEU A 51 5.00 2.38 15.98
N GLU A 52 6.13 2.99 15.64
CA GLU A 52 6.19 4.31 15.03
C GLU A 52 5.43 4.40 13.68
N PRO A 53 4.75 5.53 13.40
CA PRO A 53 4.06 5.78 12.13
C PRO A 53 4.95 5.66 10.88
N VAL A 54 6.26 5.91 11.02
CA VAL A 54 7.23 5.74 9.93
C VAL A 54 7.27 4.29 9.46
N MET A 55 7.14 3.31 10.36
CA MET A 55 7.12 1.90 10.01
C MET A 55 5.85 1.49 9.26
N VAL A 56 4.69 2.05 9.64
CA VAL A 56 3.44 1.89 8.88
C VAL A 56 3.61 2.40 7.46
N SER A 57 4.25 3.56 7.31
CA SER A 57 4.52 4.18 6.01
C SER A 57 5.42 3.29 5.15
N MET A 58 6.51 2.76 5.72
CA MET A 58 7.40 1.81 5.01
C MET A 58 6.64 0.55 4.57
N ALA A 59 5.89 -0.08 5.47
CA ALA A 59 5.12 -1.28 5.14
C ALA A 59 4.07 -1.03 4.04
N TYR A 60 3.42 0.14 4.06
CA TYR A 60 2.51 0.56 2.99
C TYR A 60 3.22 0.68 1.65
N MET A 61 4.38 1.33 1.60
CA MET A 61 5.14 1.48 0.36
C MET A 61 5.55 0.12 -0.22
N TYR A 62 5.97 -0.83 0.62
CA TYR A 62 6.31 -2.17 0.19
C TYR A 62 5.08 -2.91 -0.36
N CYS A 63 3.96 -2.86 0.36
CA CYS A 63 2.71 -3.46 -0.12
C CYS A 63 2.28 -2.85 -1.45
N GLU A 64 2.34 -1.52 -1.59
CA GLU A 64 1.96 -0.85 -2.83
C GLU A 64 2.87 -1.22 -4.00
N LYS A 65 4.19 -1.27 -3.80
CA LYS A 65 5.13 -1.72 -4.84
C LYS A 65 4.76 -3.12 -5.35
N LEU A 66 4.48 -4.05 -4.45
CA LEU A 66 4.08 -5.42 -4.81
C LEU A 66 2.70 -5.48 -5.48
N VAL A 67 1.76 -4.61 -5.07
CA VAL A 67 0.44 -4.50 -5.71
C VAL A 67 0.57 -3.99 -7.13
N VAL A 68 1.34 -2.91 -7.36
CA VAL A 68 1.59 -2.36 -8.69
C VAL A 68 2.28 -3.37 -9.61
N GLN A 69 3.20 -4.17 -9.08
CA GLN A 69 3.84 -5.28 -9.81
C GLN A 69 2.91 -6.49 -10.05
N GLY A 70 1.69 -6.51 -9.52
CA GLY A 70 0.74 -7.63 -9.63
C GLY A 70 1.16 -8.88 -8.85
N LYS A 71 2.02 -8.75 -7.83
CA LYS A 71 2.57 -9.88 -7.05
C LYS A 71 1.62 -10.35 -5.93
N LEU A 72 0.59 -9.57 -5.59
CA LEU A 72 -0.39 -9.95 -4.58
C LEU A 72 -1.61 -10.63 -5.21
N ASN A 73 -2.07 -11.70 -4.57
CA ASN A 73 -3.32 -12.38 -4.91
C ASN A 73 -4.11 -12.76 -3.65
N LYS A 74 -5.33 -13.31 -3.81
CA LYS A 74 -6.22 -13.65 -2.70
C LYS A 74 -5.62 -14.64 -1.69
N GLN A 75 -4.67 -15.48 -2.08
CA GLN A 75 -4.05 -16.45 -1.18
C GLN A 75 -2.83 -15.84 -0.47
N THR A 76 -2.01 -15.07 -1.18
CA THR A 76 -0.72 -14.59 -0.66
C THR A 76 -0.80 -13.22 -0.01
N HIS A 77 -1.85 -12.42 -0.23
CA HIS A 77 -1.91 -11.02 0.21
C HIS A 77 -1.64 -10.79 1.70
N LYS A 78 -2.16 -11.67 2.58
CA LYS A 78 -1.91 -11.59 4.02
C LYS A 78 -0.45 -11.89 4.37
N LEU A 79 0.12 -12.94 3.77
CA LEU A 79 1.51 -13.32 3.99
C LEU A 79 2.47 -12.24 3.45
N CYS A 80 2.18 -11.67 2.26
CA CYS A 80 2.90 -10.54 1.72
C CYS A 80 2.84 -9.33 2.67
N ALA A 81 1.66 -8.96 3.15
CA ALA A 81 1.51 -7.83 4.07
C ALA A 81 2.29 -8.04 5.37
N GLY A 82 2.14 -9.21 6.01
CA GLY A 82 2.90 -9.53 7.22
C GLY A 82 4.41 -9.52 6.98
N THR A 83 4.86 -9.96 5.81
CA THR A 83 6.28 -9.92 5.43
C THR A 83 6.77 -8.48 5.22
N CYS A 84 5.98 -7.63 4.55
CA CYS A 84 6.28 -6.20 4.42
C CYS A 84 6.39 -5.51 5.79
N MET A 85 5.52 -5.86 6.74
CA MET A 85 5.59 -5.35 8.11
C MET A 85 6.86 -5.83 8.83
N LEU A 86 7.20 -7.12 8.70
CA LEU A 86 8.41 -7.68 9.28
C LEU A 86 9.67 -7.01 8.71
N LEU A 87 9.73 -6.76 7.40
CA LEU A 87 10.85 -6.06 6.76
C LEU A 87 10.96 -4.61 7.25
N ALA A 88 9.85 -3.88 7.31
CA ALA A 88 9.81 -2.50 7.83
C ALA A 88 10.29 -2.43 9.29
N ALA A 89 9.89 -3.39 10.12
CA ALA A 89 10.35 -3.51 11.49
C ALA A 89 11.85 -3.83 11.58
N LYS A 90 12.34 -4.77 10.75
CA LYS A 90 13.76 -5.20 10.75
C LYS A 90 14.74 -4.11 10.36
N ILE A 91 14.37 -3.21 9.44
CA ILE A 91 15.24 -2.10 9.02
C ILE A 91 15.09 -0.84 9.87
N SER A 92 14.07 -0.81 10.74
CA SER A 92 13.88 0.29 11.67
C SER A 92 14.98 0.25 12.73
N SER A 93 15.63 1.39 12.98
CA SER A 93 16.74 1.49 13.94
C SER A 93 16.31 1.35 15.40
N ASN A 94 15.01 1.47 15.69
CA ASN A 94 14.48 1.64 17.05
C ASN A 94 13.91 0.35 17.65
N LEU A 95 13.99 -0.78 16.95
CA LEU A 95 13.38 -2.05 17.35
C LEU A 95 14.40 -3.07 17.86
N CYS A 96 14.11 -3.66 19.02
CA CYS A 96 14.90 -4.74 19.59
C CYS A 96 14.48 -6.09 19.00
N ARG A 97 15.31 -7.13 19.17
CA ARG A 97 14.96 -8.51 18.78
C ARG A 97 13.67 -9.01 19.45
N ASN A 98 13.39 -8.57 20.68
CA ASN A 98 12.19 -8.97 21.41
C ASN A 98 10.92 -8.37 20.80
N ASP A 99 10.97 -7.10 20.39
CA ASP A 99 9.84 -6.43 19.74
C ASP A 99 9.51 -7.10 18.41
N VAL A 100 10.52 -7.48 17.62
CA VAL A 100 10.34 -8.23 16.37
C VAL A 100 9.71 -9.61 16.64
N LYS A 101 10.09 -10.31 17.72
CA LYS A 101 9.45 -11.59 18.10
C LYS A 101 7.99 -11.41 18.50
N GLN A 102 7.66 -10.34 19.23
CA GLN A 102 6.28 -10.01 19.59
C GLN A 102 5.45 -9.70 18.34
N LEU A 103 6.00 -8.90 17.42
CA LEU A 103 5.38 -8.61 16.13
C LEU A 103 5.11 -9.89 15.34
N ILE A 104 6.07 -10.83 15.23
CA ILE A 104 5.86 -12.11 14.54
C ILE A 104 4.71 -12.90 15.17
N SER A 105 4.64 -12.94 16.50
CA SER A 105 3.56 -13.63 17.21
C SER A 105 2.19 -13.00 16.92
N LYS A 106 2.12 -11.66 16.89
CA LYS A 106 0.90 -10.92 16.54
C LYS A 106 0.50 -11.08 15.08
N LEU A 107 1.46 -11.16 14.18
CA LEU A 107 1.23 -11.43 12.76
C LEU A 107 0.63 -12.82 12.54
N GLU A 108 1.19 -13.85 13.18
CA GLU A 108 0.72 -15.23 13.15
C GLU A 108 -0.75 -15.33 13.63
N GLU A 109 -1.07 -14.66 14.74
CA GLU A 109 -2.43 -14.58 15.30
C GLU A 109 -3.41 -13.84 14.36
N ARG A 110 -3.05 -12.62 13.92
CA ARG A 110 -3.96 -11.73 13.17
C ARG A 110 -4.23 -12.21 11.74
N PHE A 111 -3.19 -12.67 11.06
CA PHE A 111 -3.29 -13.06 9.66
C PHE A 111 -3.52 -14.56 9.45
N GLN A 112 -3.44 -15.36 10.52
CA GLN A 112 -3.69 -16.81 10.51
C GLN A 112 -2.75 -17.56 9.54
N PHE A 113 -1.44 -17.28 9.62
CA PHE A 113 -0.40 -18.03 8.92
C PHE A 113 0.70 -18.47 9.90
N ASN A 114 1.51 -19.46 9.55
CA ASN A 114 2.60 -19.89 10.42
C ASN A 114 3.79 -18.93 10.34
N ARG A 115 4.47 -18.73 11.48
CA ARG A 115 5.75 -18.00 11.50
C ARG A 115 6.79 -18.58 10.53
N ARG A 116 6.79 -19.90 10.30
CA ARG A 116 7.72 -20.55 9.36
C ARG A 116 7.50 -20.08 7.93
N ASP A 117 6.25 -19.91 7.54
CA ASP A 117 5.89 -19.43 6.21
C ASP A 117 6.28 -17.96 6.06
N LEU A 118 6.05 -17.15 7.09
CA LEU A 118 6.48 -15.75 7.13
C LEU A 118 7.99 -15.61 6.92
N ILE A 119 8.81 -16.36 7.66
CA ILE A 119 10.27 -16.29 7.55
C ILE A 119 10.77 -16.81 6.20
N ARG A 120 10.17 -17.89 5.67
CA ARG A 120 10.52 -18.39 4.32
C ARG A 120 10.16 -17.40 3.22
N PHE A 121 9.07 -16.67 3.39
CA PHE A 121 8.58 -15.73 2.40
C PHE A 121 9.33 -14.39 2.42
N GLU A 122 10.07 -14.09 3.50
CA GLU A 122 10.89 -12.88 3.65
C GLU A 122 11.78 -12.61 2.45
N PHE A 123 12.60 -13.59 2.05
CA PHE A 123 13.50 -13.43 0.92
C PHE A 123 12.74 -13.25 -0.40
N THR A 124 11.61 -13.93 -0.57
CA THR A 124 10.76 -13.80 -1.77
C THR A 124 10.25 -12.37 -1.93
N VAL A 125 9.78 -11.77 -0.83
CA VAL A 125 9.31 -10.37 -0.84
C VAL A 125 10.48 -9.41 -1.04
N LEU A 126 11.62 -9.65 -0.40
CA LEU A 126 12.80 -8.81 -0.56
C LEU A 126 13.27 -8.76 -2.01
N VAL A 127 13.30 -9.91 -2.70
CA VAL A 127 13.60 -10.00 -4.15
C VAL A 127 12.54 -9.27 -4.98
N ALA A 128 11.26 -9.43 -4.67
CA ALA A 128 10.18 -8.71 -5.38
C ALA A 128 10.26 -7.19 -5.18
N LEU A 129 10.77 -6.74 -4.04
CA LEU A 129 11.08 -5.32 -3.76
C LEU A 129 12.37 -4.85 -4.43
N GLU A 130 13.08 -5.72 -5.17
CA GLU A 130 14.36 -5.45 -5.83
C GLU A 130 15.45 -5.06 -4.81
N LEU A 131 15.39 -5.59 -3.59
CA LEU A 131 16.26 -5.24 -2.46
C LEU A 131 16.22 -3.72 -2.10
N ALA A 132 15.26 -2.97 -2.64
CA ALA A 132 15.14 -1.53 -2.46
C ALA A 132 14.18 -1.21 -1.32
N LEU A 133 14.68 -1.26 -0.09
CA LEU A 133 13.91 -0.96 1.13
C LEU A 133 13.90 0.53 1.52
N TYR A 134 14.90 1.29 1.06
CA TYR A 134 14.94 2.75 1.23
C TYR A 134 14.36 3.41 -0.02
N LEU A 135 13.06 3.64 -0.03
CA LEU A 135 12.41 4.38 -1.10
C LEU A 135 12.47 5.90 -0.81
N PRO A 136 12.84 6.74 -1.80
CA PRO A 136 12.78 8.19 -1.64
C PRO A 136 11.36 8.65 -1.30
N LYS A 137 11.23 9.65 -0.41
CA LYS A 137 9.94 10.25 0.02
C LYS A 137 9.05 10.71 -1.15
N SER A 138 9.63 10.95 -2.32
CA SER A 138 8.93 11.37 -3.54
C SER A 138 8.17 10.24 -4.27
N GLN A 139 8.36 8.97 -3.89
CA GLN A 139 7.74 7.81 -4.55
C GLN A 139 6.56 7.19 -3.74
N CYS A 140 6.16 7.82 -2.63
CA CYS A 140 5.23 7.26 -1.63
C CYS A 140 3.75 7.14 -2.03
N CYS A 141 3.35 7.38 -3.28
CA CYS A 141 2.00 7.87 -3.57
C CYS A 141 1.29 7.20 -4.77
N LEU A 142 1.36 5.87 -4.93
CA LEU A 142 0.74 5.26 -6.10
C LEU A 142 -0.70 4.79 -5.89
N ILE A 143 -1.06 4.30 -4.69
CA ILE A 143 -2.41 3.71 -4.46
C ILE A 143 -3.23 4.49 -3.42
N THR A 144 -2.61 5.23 -2.49
CA THR A 144 -3.34 6.10 -1.54
C THR A 144 -4.06 7.28 -2.22
N ASP A 145 -3.45 7.92 -3.21
CA ASP A 145 -3.96 9.17 -3.78
C ASP A 145 -5.05 8.98 -4.85
N ALA A 146 -5.18 7.77 -5.39
CA ALA A 146 -6.35 7.38 -6.20
C ALA A 146 -7.67 7.43 -5.40
N SER A 147 -7.59 7.58 -4.07
CA SER A 147 -8.73 7.56 -3.15
C SER A 147 -9.14 8.94 -2.62
N ARG A 148 -8.31 9.98 -2.78
CA ARG A 148 -8.56 11.30 -2.18
C ARG A 148 -8.97 12.38 -3.19
N SER A 149 -8.76 12.15 -4.48
CA SER A 149 -9.16 13.10 -5.51
C SER A 149 -9.29 12.43 -6.88
N SER A 150 -10.39 12.70 -7.58
CA SER A 150 -10.71 12.25 -8.94
C SER A 150 -9.62 12.59 -9.98
N TYR A 151 -8.66 13.46 -9.63
CA TYR A 151 -7.65 14.03 -10.52
C TYR A 151 -6.29 13.28 -10.55
N SER A 152 -6.01 12.35 -9.63
CA SER A 152 -4.63 11.82 -9.49
C SER A 152 -4.31 10.57 -10.32
N LEU A 153 -5.33 9.89 -10.88
CA LEU A 153 -5.07 8.70 -11.72
C LEU A 153 -4.47 9.03 -13.09
N ALA A 154 -4.41 10.32 -13.49
CA ALA A 154 -3.80 10.76 -14.74
C ALA A 154 -2.28 11.00 -14.65
N HIS A 155 -1.72 11.01 -13.44
CA HIS A 155 -0.30 11.36 -13.19
C HIS A 155 0.55 10.19 -12.71
N LEU A 156 0.03 8.95 -12.80
CA LEU A 156 0.77 7.78 -12.39
C LEU A 156 1.80 7.39 -13.45
N PRO A 157 3.12 7.39 -13.15
CA PRO A 157 4.11 6.88 -14.09
C PRO A 157 3.91 5.37 -14.20
N LEU A 158 3.38 4.92 -15.33
CA LEU A 158 3.09 3.51 -15.61
C LEU A 158 4.35 2.67 -15.85
N HIS A 159 5.55 3.26 -15.91
CA HIS A 159 6.80 2.54 -16.17
C HIS A 159 8.02 3.17 -15.45
N PRO A 160 9.06 2.37 -15.10
CA PRO A 160 10.34 2.90 -14.66
C PRO A 160 10.96 3.71 -15.80
N GLY A 161 11.09 5.03 -15.63
CA GLY A 161 11.70 5.94 -16.63
C GLY A 161 10.77 7.01 -17.22
N ALA A 162 9.50 7.08 -16.81
CA ALA A 162 8.64 8.19 -17.25
C ALA A 162 9.06 9.52 -16.58
N PRO A 163 9.22 10.63 -17.34
CA PRO A 163 9.58 11.91 -16.77
C PRO A 163 8.47 12.44 -15.88
N ALA A 164 8.85 13.05 -14.75
CA ALA A 164 7.90 13.66 -13.82
C ALA A 164 7.04 14.72 -14.54
N PRO A 165 5.72 14.79 -14.30
CA PRO A 165 4.88 15.80 -14.91
C PRO A 165 5.34 17.18 -14.44
N ARG A 166 5.57 18.09 -15.40
CA ARG A 166 5.90 19.49 -15.09
C ARG A 166 4.75 20.10 -14.29
N ARG A 167 5.06 20.68 -13.13
CA ARG A 167 4.09 21.48 -12.36
C ARG A 167 3.60 22.61 -13.26
N CYS A 168 2.32 22.62 -13.63
CA CYS A 168 1.68 23.83 -14.14
C CYS A 168 1.78 24.90 -13.04
N GLY A 169 2.39 26.03 -13.38
CA GLY A 169 2.53 27.18 -12.50
C GLY A 169 1.17 27.70 -12.06
N THR A 170 1.12 28.18 -10.83
CA THR A 170 0.05 29.02 -10.32
C THR A 170 -0.11 30.23 -11.23
N HIS A 171 -1.23 30.30 -11.96
CA HIS A 171 -1.69 31.52 -12.60
C HIS A 171 -1.97 32.55 -11.50
N VAL A 172 -1.13 33.58 -11.41
CA VAL A 172 -1.53 34.87 -10.83
C VAL A 172 -2.41 35.54 -11.89
N GLY A 173 -3.69 35.73 -11.58
CA GLY A 173 -4.61 36.49 -12.42
C GLY A 173 -4.31 37.99 -12.35
N PRO A 174 -4.63 38.77 -13.40
CA PRO A 174 -4.36 40.21 -13.43
C PRO A 174 -5.54 41.02 -12.86
N GLY A 175 -5.23 42.19 -12.29
CA GLY A 175 -6.18 43.24 -11.94
C GLY A 175 -6.16 43.62 -10.47
#